data_AF-A0A2N1R4S7-F1
#
_entry.id   AF-A0A2N1R4S7-F1
#
_cell.length_a   1.000
_cell.length_b   1.000
_cell.length_c   1.000
_cell.angle_alpha   90.00
_cell.angle_beta   90.00
_cell.angle_gamma   90.00
#
_symmetry.space_group_name_H-M   'P 1'
#
loop_
_entity.id
_entity.type
_entity.pdbx_description
1 polymer ?
#
loop_
_entity_poly.entity_id
_entity_poly.type
_entity_poly.pdbx_seq_one_letter_code
_entity_poly.pdbx_strand_id
1 'polypeptide(L)' 'MDFFKRIEAAWSDRGTALCIGLDPRLEAGEGPDDLFRRSMTIAEATAPYAACFKPNAAFYEAFGAAGYDALVRLVHAI' A
#
# COMPACT_ATOMS: atom_id res chain seq x y z
N MET A 1 -14.39 -4.69 -14.03
CA MET A 1 -15.23 -4.42 -12.84
C MET A 1 -14.88 -3.02 -12.36
N ASP A 2 -15.87 -2.17 -12.09
CA ASP A 2 -15.66 -0.81 -11.57
C ASP A 2 -15.03 -0.84 -10.15
N PHE A 3 -14.32 0.22 -9.77
CA PHE A 3 -13.61 0.34 -8.50
C PHE A 3 -14.57 0.23 -7.30
N PHE A 4 -15.70 0.93 -7.35
CA PHE A 4 -16.67 0.89 -6.26
C PHE A 4 -17.23 -0.49 -6.05
N LYS A 5 -17.59 -1.21 -7.13
CA LYS A 5 -18.04 -2.61 -7.04
C LYS A 5 -17.00 -3.55 -6.43
N ARG A 6 -15.70 -3.31 -6.64
CA ARG A 6 -14.61 -4.11 -6.02
C ARG A 6 -14.54 -3.89 -4.52
N ILE A 7 -14.58 -2.64 -4.07
CA ILE A 7 -14.61 -2.31 -2.64
C ILE A 7 -15.90 -2.83 -2.00
N GLU A 8 -17.02 -2.71 -2.71
CA GLU A 8 -18.32 -3.23 -2.27
C GLU A 8 -18.39 -4.77 -2.19
N ALA A 9 -17.50 -5.49 -2.85
CA ALA A 9 -17.36 -6.93 -2.60
C ALA A 9 -16.48 -7.15 -1.37
N ALA A 10 -15.30 -6.53 -1.36
CA ALA A 10 -14.30 -6.72 -0.31
C ALA A 10 -14.81 -6.38 1.10
N TRP A 11 -15.57 -5.29 1.26
CA TRP A 11 -16.11 -4.87 2.55
C TRP A 11 -17.14 -5.84 3.15
N SER A 12 -17.86 -6.56 2.29
CA SER A 12 -19.00 -7.41 2.59
C SER A 12 -18.49 -8.82 2.86
N ASP A 13 -17.61 -9.31 2.00
CA ASP A 13 -16.96 -10.61 2.13
C ASP A 13 -16.08 -10.68 3.38
N ARG A 14 -15.40 -9.59 3.73
CA ARG A 14 -14.49 -9.52 4.90
C ARG A 14 -15.14 -8.93 6.15
N GLY A 15 -16.36 -8.41 6.06
CA GLY A 15 -17.07 -7.78 7.18
C GLY A 15 -16.35 -6.57 7.79
N THR A 16 -15.66 -5.77 6.96
CA THR A 16 -14.82 -4.65 7.40
C THR A 16 -14.86 -3.51 6.40
N ALA A 17 -14.80 -2.27 6.87
CA ALA A 17 -14.62 -1.08 6.03
C ALA A 17 -13.21 -0.47 6.20
N LEU A 18 -12.28 -1.22 6.82
CA LEU A 18 -10.95 -0.72 7.16
C LEU A 18 -10.12 -0.44 5.90
N CYS A 19 -9.66 0.81 5.76
CA CYS A 19 -8.68 1.22 4.77
C CYS A 19 -7.32 1.37 5.45
N ILE A 20 -6.32 0.63 4.99
CA ILE A 20 -4.98 0.63 5.59
C ILE A 20 -4.04 1.54 4.80
N GLY A 21 -3.41 2.49 5.48
CA GLY A 21 -2.38 3.35 4.90
C GLY A 21 -1.07 2.59 4.69
N LEU A 22 -0.43 2.78 3.54
CA LEU A 22 0.89 2.25 3.23
C LEU A 22 1.86 3.43 3.09
N ASP A 23 2.27 3.96 4.23
CA ASP A 23 2.95 5.26 4.35
C ASP A 23 4.32 5.07 5.04
N PRO A 24 5.28 4.38 4.39
CA PRO A 24 6.53 3.97 5.03
C PRO A 24 7.43 5.18 5.36
N ARG A 25 7.77 5.34 6.64
CA ARG A 25 8.76 6.32 7.12
C ARG A 25 10.10 5.63 7.27
N LEU A 26 11.03 5.93 6.37
CA LEU A 26 12.36 5.32 6.37
C LEU A 26 13.28 6.00 7.39
N GLU A 27 14.11 5.17 8.03
CA GLU A 27 15.14 5.60 8.97
C GLU A 27 16.46 5.89 8.24
N ALA A 28 17.42 6.50 8.95
CA ALA A 28 18.74 6.75 8.39
C ALA A 28 19.41 5.44 7.93
N GLY A 29 19.83 5.40 6.66
CA GLY A 29 20.48 4.24 6.04
C GLY A 29 19.54 3.33 5.24
N GLU A 30 18.23 3.54 5.30
CA GLU A 30 17.25 2.88 4.43
C GLU A 30 17.11 3.63 3.09
N GLY A 31 16.73 2.89 2.03
CA GLY A 31 16.66 3.40 0.67
C GLY A 31 15.33 3.11 -0.05
N PRO A 32 15.20 3.49 -1.33
CA PRO A 32 13.96 3.33 -2.09
C PRO A 32 13.36 1.92 -2.12
N ASP A 33 14.19 0.87 -2.09
CA ASP A 33 13.70 -0.52 -2.03
C ASP A 33 13.01 -0.85 -0.69
N ASP A 34 13.38 -0.18 0.40
CA ASP A 34 12.74 -0.36 1.69
C ASP A 34 11.32 0.19 1.72
N LEU A 35 10.99 1.18 0.86
CA LEU A 35 9.62 1.68 0.71
C LEU A 35 8.68 0.54 0.29
N PHE A 36 9.06 -0.22 -0.74
CA PHE A 36 8.28 -1.36 -1.23
C PHE A 36 8.24 -2.46 -0.16
N ARG A 37 9.41 -2.85 0.38
CA ARG A 37 9.53 -3.93 1.36
C ARG A 37 8.63 -3.70 2.57
N ARG A 38 8.70 -2.52 3.20
CA ARG A 38 7.92 -2.20 4.40
C ARG A 38 6.43 -2.11 4.11
N SER A 39 6.06 -1.54 2.96
CA SER A 39 4.66 -1.46 2.54
C SER A 39 4.06 -2.84 2.32
N MET A 40 4.78 -3.73 1.64
CA MET A 40 4.36 -5.11 1.43
C MET A 40 4.27 -5.90 2.73
N THR A 41 5.22 -5.74 3.65
CA THR A 41 5.13 -6.39 4.97
C THR A 41 3.85 -6.01 5.71
N ILE A 42 3.45 -4.74 5.66
CA ILE A 42 2.18 -4.29 6.24
C ILE A 42 0.99 -4.87 5.46
N ALA A 43 1.01 -4.77 4.13
CA ALA A 43 -0.08 -5.23 3.28
C ALA A 43 -0.35 -6.74 3.48
N GLU A 44 0.68 -7.57 3.45
CA GLU A 44 0.58 -9.02 3.65
C GLU A 44 0.04 -9.38 5.04
N ALA A 45 0.61 -8.78 6.08
CA ALA A 45 0.19 -9.06 7.46
C ALA A 45 -1.25 -8.61 7.75
N THR A 46 -1.75 -7.62 7.02
CA THR A 46 -3.05 -6.99 7.30
C THR A 46 -4.12 -7.25 6.25
N ALA A 47 -3.79 -7.90 5.14
CA ALA A 47 -4.72 -8.23 4.07
C ALA A 47 -6.00 -8.92 4.56
N PRO A 48 -5.99 -9.89 5.50
CA PRO A 48 -7.22 -10.50 5.99
C PRO A 48 -8.21 -9.51 6.63
N TYR A 49 -7.75 -8.36 7.10
CA TYR A 49 -8.53 -7.37 7.86
C TYR A 49 -8.85 -6.09 7.07
N ALA A 50 -8.23 -5.90 5.90
CA ALA A 50 -8.36 -4.71 5.07
C ALA A 50 -9.47 -4.86 4.02
N ALA A 51 -10.30 -3.83 3.87
CA ALA A 51 -11.16 -3.67 2.70
C ALA A 51 -10.36 -3.12 1.50
N CYS A 52 -9.42 -2.22 1.76
CA CYS A 52 -8.54 -1.64 0.76
C CYS A 52 -7.25 -1.09 1.38
N PHE A 53 -6.27 -0.81 0.52
CA PHE A 53 -5.03 -0.15 0.86
C PHE A 53 -4.95 1.23 0.23
N LYS A 54 -4.31 2.17 0.91
CA LYS A 54 -4.14 3.55 0.46
C LYS A 54 -2.68 4.00 0.65
N PRO A 55 -1.79 3.71 -0.31
CA PRO A 55 -0.45 4.30 -0.29
C PRO A 55 -0.54 5.82 -0.46
N ASN A 56 0.17 6.57 0.37
CA ASN A 56 0.32 8.01 0.18
C ASN A 56 1.59 8.31 -0.63
N ALA A 57 1.41 8.83 -1.85
CA ALA A 57 2.49 9.05 -2.82
C ALA A 57 3.63 9.92 -2.28
N ALA A 58 3.36 10.88 -1.38
CA ALA A 58 4.38 11.77 -0.83
C ALA A 58 5.55 11.02 -0.14
N PHE A 59 5.28 9.89 0.52
CA PHE A 59 6.33 9.09 1.18
C PHE A 59 7.27 8.42 0.17
N TYR A 60 6.78 8.17 -1.05
CA TYR A 60 7.54 7.57 -2.13
C TYR A 60 8.25 8.65 -2.95
N GLU A 61 7.55 9.72 -3.30
CA GLU A 61 8.08 10.87 -4.05
C GLU A 61 9.24 11.57 -3.35
N ALA A 62 9.31 11.50 -2.01
CA ALA A 62 10.45 11.99 -1.24
C ALA A 62 11.80 11.37 -1.66
N PHE A 63 11.77 10.22 -2.33
CA PHE A 63 12.95 9.52 -2.86
C PHE A 63 13.12 9.68 -4.39
N GLY A 64 12.40 10.62 -4.99
CA GLY A 64 12.45 10.90 -6.43
C GLY A 64 11.96 9.72 -7.28
N ALA A 65 12.56 9.56 -8.46
CA ALA A 65 12.15 8.54 -9.44
C ALA A 65 12.21 7.12 -8.86
N ALA A 66 13.27 6.77 -8.12
CA ALA A 66 13.40 5.44 -7.52
C ALA A 66 12.30 5.14 -6.49
N GLY A 67 11.85 6.14 -5.74
CA GLY A 67 10.72 5.99 -4.83
C GLY A 67 9.40 5.84 -5.57
N TYR A 68 9.20 6.61 -6.64
CA TYR A 68 8.04 6.46 -7.50
C TYR A 68 7.98 5.07 -8.16
N ASP A 69 9.11 4.52 -8.61
CA ASP A 69 9.19 3.15 -9.12
C ASP A 69 8.80 2.12 -8.05
N ALA A 70 9.18 2.35 -6.78
CA ALA A 70 8.74 1.52 -5.66
C ALA A 70 7.21 1.60 -5.44
N LEU A 71 6.60 2.77 -5.60
CA LEU A 71 5.15 2.95 -5.54
C LEU A 71 4.43 2.20 -6.68
N VAL A 72 4.93 2.30 -7.91
CA VAL A 72 4.38 1.57 -9.07
C VAL A 72 4.45 0.08 -8.84
N ARG A 73 5.60 -0.43 -8.37
CA ARG A 73 5.77 -1.84 -8.00
C ARG A 73 4.76 -2.27 -6.93
N LEU A 74 4.55 -1.44 -5.91
CA LEU A 74 3.60 -1.72 -4.83
C LEU A 74 2.17 -1.82 -5.37
N VAL A 75 1.70 -0.83 -6.14
CA VAL A 75 0.32 -0.81 -6.68
C VAL A 75 0.05 -2.00 -7.59
N HIS A 76 1.05 -2.49 -8.33
CA HIS A 76 0.90 -3.70 -9.14
C HIS A 76 0.89 -5.00 -8.34
N ALA A 77 1.43 -5.00 -7.12
CA ALA A 77 1.53 -6.19 -6.28
C ALA A 77 0.30 -6.42 -5.39
N ILE A 78 -0.59 -5.42 -5.23
CA ILE A 78 -1.74 -5.44 -4.31
C ILE A 78 -3.10 -5.39 -4.99
#